data_AF-A0A2T1DMW7-F1
#
_entry.id   AF-A0A2T1DMW7-F1
#
_cell.length_a   1.000
_cell.length_b   1.000
_cell.length_c   1.000
_cell.angle_alpha   90.00
_cell.angle_beta   90.00
_cell.angle_gamma   90.00
#
_symmetry.space_group_name_H-M   'P 1'
#
loop_
_entity.id
_entity.type
_entity.pdbx_description
1 polymer ?
#
loop_
_entity_poly.entity_id
_entity_poly.type
_entity_poly.pdbx_seq_one_letter_code
_entity_poly.pdbx_strand_id
1 'polypeptide(L)'
;MTSIKSNRNLRVLNYLFGSETFNYVFKRLLQALLTLLLASALCFAIIELAPGNYLDTLSQNPKISPETLQQYKEEFGLDKPAIEQYLLWLQQIVTRGNFGKSFVYQRSVASLLWERVPATLLMAIASLIVTWAIAIPLGIVAAVNQNKTVDRVLQVVSYTGQGFPSFITALLLLFFAQNTSPLFPVGGMTSIDHADLPWWGQIL
;
A
#
# COMPACT_ATOMS: atom_id res chain seq x y z
N MET A 1 47.81 -18.44 -1.63
CA MET A 1 46.65 -18.03 -2.46
C MET A 1 45.44 -17.51 -1.67
N THR A 2 45.45 -17.55 -0.33
CA THR A 2 44.32 -17.15 0.55
C THR A 2 44.21 -15.64 0.84
N SER A 3 45.32 -14.88 0.78
CA SER A 3 45.34 -13.44 1.11
C SER A 3 44.68 -12.54 0.04
N ILE A 4 44.73 -12.93 -1.24
CA ILE A 4 44.22 -12.11 -2.36
C ILE A 4 42.67 -12.12 -2.43
N LYS A 5 42.00 -13.19 -1.99
CA LYS A 5 40.53 -13.28 -1.96
C LYS A 5 39.89 -12.36 -0.90
N SER A 6 40.53 -12.21 0.26
CA SER A 6 40.01 -11.39 1.37
C SER A 6 39.91 -9.90 0.98
N ASN A 7 40.93 -9.39 0.29
CA ASN A 7 40.98 -7.99 -0.15
C ASN A 7 39.95 -7.65 -1.24
N ARG A 8 39.52 -8.64 -2.04
CA ARG A 8 38.50 -8.45 -3.08
C ARG A 8 37.10 -8.32 -2.50
N ASN A 9 36.77 -9.10 -1.47
CA ASN A 9 35.46 -9.05 -0.81
C ASN A 9 35.23 -7.73 -0.06
N LEU A 10 36.27 -7.21 0.61
CA LEU A 10 36.22 -5.92 1.30
C LEU A 10 36.02 -4.74 0.34
N ARG A 11 36.62 -4.81 -0.85
CA ARG A 11 36.42 -3.77 -1.90
C ARG A 11 35.01 -3.79 -2.49
N VAL A 12 34.44 -4.97 -2.72
CA VAL A 12 33.06 -5.11 -3.24
C VAL A 12 32.04 -4.64 -2.20
N LEU A 13 32.22 -4.98 -0.93
CA LEU A 13 31.39 -4.47 0.17
C LEU A 13 31.45 -2.95 0.24
N ASN A 14 32.65 -2.35 0.18
CA ASN A 14 32.78 -0.88 0.19
C ASN A 14 32.17 -0.22 -1.06
N TYR A 15 32.17 -0.88 -2.22
CA TYR A 15 31.51 -0.37 -3.42
C TYR A 15 29.98 -0.46 -3.32
N LEU A 16 29.46 -1.54 -2.75
CA LEU A 16 28.02 -1.71 -2.55
C LEU A 16 27.50 -0.74 -1.49
N PHE A 17 28.09 -0.74 -0.29
CA PHE A 17 27.66 0.08 0.84
C PHE A 17 28.11 1.55 0.75
N GLY A 18 29.13 1.87 -0.05
CA GLY A 18 29.61 3.23 -0.29
C GLY A 18 29.07 3.86 -1.57
N SER A 19 28.21 3.16 -2.32
CA SER A 19 27.61 3.72 -3.55
C SER A 19 26.53 4.76 -3.22
N GLU A 20 26.45 5.80 -4.05
CA GLU A 20 25.35 6.78 -4.03
C GLU A 20 23.97 6.10 -4.08
N THR A 21 23.85 5.02 -4.87
CA THR A 21 22.62 4.24 -4.98
C THR A 21 22.23 3.58 -3.66
N PHE A 22 23.17 2.97 -2.93
CA PHE A 22 22.88 2.36 -1.64
C PHE A 22 22.47 3.42 -0.61
N ASN A 23 23.18 4.53 -0.54
CA ASN A 23 22.82 5.65 0.34
C ASN A 23 21.41 6.18 0.04
N TYR A 24 21.05 6.29 -1.24
CA TYR A 24 19.72 6.69 -1.67
C TYR A 24 18.63 5.69 -1.26
N VAL A 25 18.84 4.40 -1.52
CA VAL A 25 17.89 3.33 -1.15
C VAL A 25 17.72 3.28 0.36
N PHE A 26 18.80 3.33 1.12
CA PHE A 26 18.76 3.35 2.58
C PHE A 26 17.98 4.55 3.12
N LYS A 27 18.24 5.76 2.58
CA LYS A 27 17.48 6.97 2.95
C LYS A 27 16.00 6.81 2.66
N ARG A 28 15.63 6.22 1.52
CA ARG A 28 14.22 5.95 1.17
C ARG A 28 13.57 4.92 2.09
N LEU A 29 14.28 3.84 2.44
CA LEU A 29 13.77 2.84 3.38
C LEU A 29 13.54 3.46 4.77
N LEU A 30 14.46 4.30 5.25
CA LEU A 30 14.30 5.00 6.51
C LEU A 30 13.12 5.99 6.48
N GLN A 31 12.95 6.73 5.37
CA GLN A 31 11.79 7.61 5.17
C GLN A 31 10.48 6.82 5.15
N ALA A 32 10.43 5.66 4.47
CA ALA A 32 9.26 4.80 4.45
C ALA A 32 8.91 4.27 5.84
N LEU A 33 9.90 3.79 6.59
CA LEU A 33 9.71 3.35 7.99
C LEU A 33 9.20 4.49 8.87
N LEU A 34 9.79 5.69 8.78
CA LEU A 34 9.33 6.85 9.54
C LEU A 34 7.91 7.25 9.15
N THR A 35 7.58 7.19 7.85
CA THR A 35 6.23 7.51 7.35
C THR A 35 5.21 6.51 7.89
N LEU A 36 5.51 5.22 7.87
CA LEU A 36 4.65 4.17 8.45
C LEU A 36 4.49 4.35 9.97
N LEU A 37 5.57 4.70 10.67
CA LEU A 37 5.53 4.95 12.10
C LEU A 37 4.61 6.13 12.42
N LEU A 38 4.82 7.29 11.77
CA LEU A 38 4.01 8.49 11.98
C LEU A 38 2.54 8.27 11.57
N ALA A 39 2.30 7.60 10.43
CA ALA A 39 0.96 7.29 9.98
C ALA A 39 0.25 6.33 10.97
N SER A 40 0.94 5.31 11.46
CA SER A 40 0.36 4.39 12.45
C SER A 40 0.07 5.09 13.79
N ALA A 41 0.96 5.96 14.26
CA ALA A 41 0.75 6.75 15.47
C ALA A 41 -0.42 7.72 15.31
N LEU A 42 -0.55 8.36 14.15
CA LEU A 42 -1.67 9.24 13.83
C LEU A 42 -2.98 8.46 13.79
N CYS A 43 -3.03 7.32 13.09
CA CYS A 43 -4.21 6.45 13.05
C CYS A 43 -4.59 5.98 14.46
N PHE A 44 -3.61 5.57 15.27
CA PHE A 44 -3.82 5.17 16.65
C PHE A 44 -4.41 6.33 17.47
N ALA A 45 -3.85 7.53 17.38
CA ALA A 45 -4.35 8.71 18.08
C ALA A 45 -5.78 9.07 17.65
N ILE A 46 -6.11 8.99 16.36
CA ILE A 46 -7.46 9.26 15.87
C ILE A 46 -8.46 8.24 16.43
N ILE A 47 -8.08 6.95 16.48
CA ILE A 47 -8.93 5.89 17.03
C ILE A 47 -9.11 6.06 18.54
N GLU A 48 -8.04 6.39 19.27
CA GLU A 48 -8.07 6.59 20.72
C GLU A 48 -8.89 7.82 21.14
N LEU A 49 -8.90 8.87 20.32
CA LEU A 49 -9.71 10.08 20.55
C LEU A 49 -11.20 9.85 20.25
N ALA A 50 -11.55 8.79 19.51
CA ALA A 50 -12.94 8.48 19.24
C ALA A 50 -13.62 7.96 20.53
N PRO A 51 -14.86 8.37 20.82
CA PRO A 51 -15.56 7.89 22.00
C PRO A 51 -15.87 6.39 21.88
N GLY A 52 -15.57 5.66 22.95
CA GLY A 52 -15.74 4.21 23.03
C GLY A 52 -14.43 3.45 22.79
N ASN A 53 -14.47 2.14 23.00
CA ASN A 53 -13.39 1.23 22.67
C ASN A 53 -13.91 0.10 21.77
N TYR A 54 -13.00 -0.64 21.15
CA TYR A 54 -13.40 -1.69 20.21
C TYR A 54 -14.18 -2.84 20.88
N LEU A 55 -13.94 -3.12 22.18
CA LEU A 55 -14.68 -4.13 22.95
C LEU A 55 -16.13 -3.72 23.20
N ASP A 56 -16.50 -2.45 23.10
CA ASP A 56 -17.89 -1.99 23.30
C ASP A 56 -18.85 -2.62 22.28
N THR A 57 -18.36 -2.93 21.08
CA THR A 57 -19.14 -3.67 20.07
C THR A 57 -19.25 -5.15 20.40
N LEU A 58 -18.21 -5.73 21.00
CA LEU A 58 -18.17 -7.13 21.41
C LEU A 58 -18.96 -7.36 22.70
N SER A 59 -19.03 -6.38 23.60
CA SER A 59 -19.79 -6.43 24.85
C SER A 59 -21.30 -6.40 24.62
N GLN A 60 -21.74 -5.90 23.47
CA GLN A 60 -23.15 -5.95 23.04
C GLN A 60 -23.53 -7.33 22.49
N ASN A 61 -22.57 -8.23 22.22
CA ASN A 61 -22.85 -9.56 21.73
C ASN A 61 -23.09 -10.53 22.92
N PRO A 62 -24.33 -11.01 23.14
CA PRO A 62 -24.65 -11.88 24.28
C PRO A 62 -23.97 -13.26 24.22
N LYS A 63 -23.31 -13.60 23.11
CA LYS A 63 -22.52 -14.83 22.97
C LYS A 63 -21.11 -14.71 23.55
N ILE A 64 -20.65 -13.50 23.87
CA ILE A 64 -19.31 -13.27 24.42
C ILE A 64 -19.42 -13.13 25.93
N SER A 65 -18.70 -13.98 26.66
CA SER A 65 -18.73 -13.96 28.11
C SER A 65 -17.96 -12.76 28.67
N PRO A 66 -18.33 -12.23 29.85
CA PRO A 66 -17.57 -11.18 30.52
C PRO A 66 -16.10 -11.54 30.75
N GLU A 67 -15.80 -12.80 31.00
CA GLU A 67 -14.43 -13.30 31.19
C GLU A 67 -13.62 -13.21 29.89
N THR A 68 -14.24 -13.51 28.75
CA THR A 68 -13.60 -13.37 27.43
C THR A 68 -13.32 -11.90 27.10
N LEU A 69 -14.23 -10.99 27.47
CA LEU A 69 -14.00 -9.54 27.30
C LEU A 69 -12.84 -9.05 28.15
N GLN A 70 -12.75 -9.50 29.41
CA GLN A 70 -11.64 -9.15 30.30
C GLN A 70 -10.31 -9.70 29.77
N GLN A 71 -10.29 -10.95 29.28
CA GLN A 71 -9.13 -11.54 28.63
C GLN A 71 -8.68 -10.71 27.41
N TYR A 72 -9.60 -10.29 26.55
CA TYR A 72 -9.25 -9.42 25.43
C TYR A 72 -8.77 -8.04 25.88
N LYS A 73 -9.36 -7.49 26.94
CA LYS A 73 -8.92 -6.21 27.49
C LYS A 73 -7.44 -6.26 27.88
N GLU A 74 -7.04 -7.33 28.57
CA GLU A 74 -5.65 -7.56 28.98
C GLU A 74 -4.74 -7.93 27.80
N GLU A 75 -5.19 -8.80 26.89
CA GLU A 75 -4.43 -9.23 25.71
C GLU A 75 -4.08 -8.05 24.79
N PHE A 76 -5.02 -7.13 24.57
CA PHE A 76 -4.82 -5.95 23.72
C PHE A 76 -4.31 -4.72 24.48
N GLY A 77 -4.02 -4.86 25.78
CA GLY A 77 -3.53 -3.77 26.64
C GLY A 77 -4.48 -2.57 26.69
N LEU A 78 -5.79 -2.82 26.55
CA LEU A 78 -6.85 -1.81 26.57
C LEU A 78 -7.12 -1.25 27.99
N ASP A 79 -6.46 -1.81 28.99
CA ASP A 79 -6.39 -1.34 30.37
C ASP A 79 -5.22 -0.37 30.63
N LYS A 80 -4.31 -0.19 29.66
CA LYS A 80 -3.09 0.59 29.80
C LYS A 80 -3.23 2.01 29.24
N PRO A 81 -2.36 2.95 29.65
CA PRO A 81 -2.27 4.26 29.00
C PRO A 81 -2.01 4.12 27.49
N ALA A 82 -2.59 5.01 26.69
CA ALA A 82 -2.53 4.99 25.22
C ALA A 82 -1.10 4.80 24.65
N ILE A 83 -0.10 5.46 25.25
CA ILE A 83 1.29 5.34 24.82
C ILE A 83 1.83 3.93 25.04
N GLU A 84 1.56 3.32 26.20
CA GLU A 84 1.98 1.95 26.48
C GLU A 84 1.30 0.97 25.55
N GLN A 85 0.00 1.16 25.27
CA GLN A 85 -0.74 0.32 24.35
C GLN A 85 -0.15 0.38 22.93
N TYR A 86 0.15 1.58 22.42
CA TYR A 86 0.79 1.74 21.11
C TYR A 86 2.17 1.08 21.07
N LEU A 87 3.00 1.27 22.10
CA LEU A 87 4.33 0.67 22.17
C LEU A 87 4.29 -0.86 22.24
N LEU A 88 3.36 -1.44 23.00
CA LEU A 88 3.16 -2.89 23.05
C LEU A 88 2.72 -3.44 21.71
N TRP A 89 1.77 -2.78 21.04
CA TRP A 89 1.33 -3.16 19.70
C TRP A 89 2.49 -3.09 18.68
N LEU A 90 3.25 -1.99 18.69
CA LEU A 90 4.40 -1.80 17.82
C LEU A 90 5.48 -2.86 18.08
N GLN A 91 5.74 -3.20 19.36
CA GLN A 91 6.68 -4.24 19.73
C GLN A 91 6.24 -5.61 19.19
N GLN A 92 4.96 -5.97 19.28
CA GLN A 92 4.42 -7.21 18.72
C GLN A 92 4.62 -7.29 17.20
N ILE A 93 4.44 -6.18 16.49
CA ILE A 93 4.69 -6.09 15.06
C ILE A 93 6.17 -6.26 14.74
N VAL A 94 7.04 -5.48 15.38
CA VAL A 94 8.47 -5.45 15.05
C VAL A 94 9.18 -6.76 15.44
N THR A 95 8.81 -7.35 16.57
CA THR A 95 9.51 -8.55 17.10
C THR A 95 8.92 -9.86 16.61
N ARG A 96 7.61 -9.93 16.35
CA ARG A 96 6.91 -11.17 16.00
C ARG A 96 6.17 -11.13 14.67
N GLY A 97 6.13 -9.97 14.00
CA GLY A 97 5.26 -9.78 12.83
C GLY A 97 3.79 -9.91 13.18
N ASN A 98 3.41 -9.75 14.45
CA ASN A 98 2.04 -9.94 14.91
C ASN A 98 1.30 -8.60 14.89
N PHE A 99 0.45 -8.41 13.88
CA PHE A 99 -0.42 -7.24 13.73
C PHE A 99 -1.72 -7.32 14.55
N GLY A 100 -1.91 -8.41 15.30
CA GLY A 100 -3.13 -8.69 16.06
C GLY A 100 -4.18 -9.46 15.26
N LYS A 101 -5.37 -9.56 15.85
CA LYS A 101 -6.53 -10.25 15.26
C LYS A 101 -7.55 -9.23 14.80
N SER A 102 -8.08 -9.42 13.60
CA SER A 102 -9.29 -8.72 13.18
C SER A 102 -10.48 -9.37 13.88
N PHE A 103 -11.21 -8.59 14.67
CA PHE A 103 -12.43 -9.08 15.31
C PHE A 103 -13.63 -9.09 14.34
N VAL A 104 -13.62 -8.27 13.29
CA VAL A 104 -14.65 -8.32 12.23
C VAL A 104 -14.54 -9.63 11.46
N TYR A 105 -13.34 -9.97 10.98
CA TYR A 105 -13.10 -11.18 10.19
C TYR A 105 -12.72 -12.41 11.02
N GLN A 106 -12.56 -12.25 12.34
CA GLN A 106 -12.16 -13.30 13.29
C GLN A 106 -10.85 -14.04 12.93
N ARG A 107 -9.91 -13.38 12.26
CA ARG A 107 -8.63 -13.95 11.79
C ARG A 107 -7.48 -12.95 11.92
N SER A 108 -6.24 -13.42 11.74
CA SER A 108 -5.04 -12.57 11.90
C SER A 108 -5.03 -11.40 10.90
N VAL A 109 -4.65 -10.20 11.35
CA VAL A 109 -4.51 -9.03 10.48
C VAL A 109 -3.43 -9.27 9.42
N ALA A 110 -2.35 -9.95 9.79
CA ALA A 110 -1.28 -10.31 8.84
C ALA A 110 -1.80 -11.11 7.63
N SER A 111 -2.73 -12.07 7.84
CA SER A 111 -3.33 -12.82 6.73
C SER A 111 -4.16 -11.95 5.80
N LEU A 112 -4.95 -11.02 6.36
CA LEU A 112 -5.75 -10.05 5.61
C LEU A 112 -4.88 -9.12 4.77
N LEU A 113 -3.75 -8.68 5.33
CA LEU A 113 -2.79 -7.87 4.59
C LEU A 113 -2.19 -8.68 3.44
N TRP A 114 -1.74 -9.91 3.69
CA TRP A 114 -1.13 -10.74 2.65
C TRP A 114 -2.06 -11.11 1.50
N GLU A 115 -3.35 -11.26 1.75
CA GLU A 115 -4.33 -11.48 0.68
C GLU A 115 -4.55 -10.23 -0.20
N ARG A 116 -4.32 -9.02 0.33
CA ARG A 116 -4.57 -7.75 -0.38
C ARG A 116 -3.32 -7.17 -1.05
N VAL A 117 -2.13 -7.52 -0.57
CA VAL A 117 -0.85 -7.03 -1.11
C VAL A 117 -0.71 -7.34 -2.61
N PRO A 118 -0.96 -8.57 -3.10
CA PRO A 118 -0.81 -8.88 -4.53
C PRO A 118 -1.67 -8.01 -5.43
N ALA A 119 -2.94 -7.80 -5.06
CA ALA A 119 -3.85 -6.94 -5.81
C ALA A 119 -3.37 -5.48 -5.86
N THR A 120 -2.90 -4.97 -4.72
CA THR A 120 -2.37 -3.59 -4.63
C THR A 120 -1.11 -3.42 -5.47
N LEU A 121 -0.19 -4.39 -5.42
CA LEU A 121 1.03 -4.37 -6.21
C LEU A 121 0.74 -4.48 -7.70
N LEU A 122 -0.18 -5.38 -8.09
CA LEU A 122 -0.61 -5.53 -9.46
C LEU A 122 -1.18 -4.22 -10.00
N MET A 123 -2.10 -3.60 -9.27
CA MET A 123 -2.67 -2.30 -9.64
C MET A 123 -1.61 -1.20 -9.74
N ALA A 124 -0.70 -1.10 -8.77
CA ALA A 124 0.33 -0.08 -8.74
C ALA A 124 1.32 -0.23 -9.91
N ILE A 125 1.78 -1.45 -10.18
CA ILE A 125 2.72 -1.76 -11.27
C ILE A 125 2.06 -1.55 -12.62
N ALA A 126 0.83 -2.07 -12.82
CA ALA A 126 0.08 -1.87 -14.06
C ALA A 126 -0.15 -0.38 -14.33
N SER A 127 -0.57 0.38 -13.31
CA SER A 127 -0.73 1.83 -13.41
C SER A 127 0.57 2.53 -13.78
N LEU A 128 1.70 2.13 -13.20
CA LEU A 128 3.01 2.70 -13.49
C LEU A 128 3.41 2.46 -14.95
N ILE A 129 3.23 1.23 -15.43
CA ILE A 129 3.55 0.85 -16.82
C ILE A 129 2.72 1.67 -17.80
N VAL A 130 1.39 1.72 -17.60
CA VAL A 130 0.49 2.49 -18.47
C VAL A 130 0.83 3.99 -18.42
N THR A 131 1.13 4.51 -17.23
CA THR A 131 1.53 5.91 -17.06
C THR A 131 2.80 6.21 -17.84
N TRP A 132 3.84 5.38 -17.71
CA TRP A 132 5.10 5.59 -18.42
C TRP A 132 4.98 5.41 -19.93
N ALA A 133 4.19 4.42 -20.37
CA ALA A 133 3.93 4.17 -21.77
C ALA A 133 3.27 5.36 -22.48
N ILE A 134 2.50 6.18 -21.76
CA ILE A 134 1.83 7.36 -22.31
C ILE A 134 2.62 8.64 -22.01
N ALA A 135 2.99 8.87 -20.75
CA ALA A 135 3.57 10.13 -20.30
C ALA A 135 4.98 10.35 -20.84
N ILE A 136 5.81 9.31 -20.97
CA ILE A 136 7.18 9.46 -21.49
C ILE A 136 7.16 9.86 -22.97
N PRO A 137 6.46 9.14 -23.88
CA PRO A 137 6.39 9.56 -25.28
C PRO A 137 5.78 10.95 -25.46
N LEU A 138 4.67 11.26 -24.78
CA LEU A 138 4.06 12.59 -24.87
C LEU A 138 4.98 13.68 -24.32
N GLY A 139 5.71 13.41 -23.24
CA GLY A 139 6.71 14.31 -22.69
C GLY A 139 7.87 14.58 -23.65
N ILE A 140 8.36 13.54 -24.35
CA ILE A 140 9.39 13.68 -25.39
C ILE A 140 8.85 14.51 -26.56
N VAL A 141 7.63 14.23 -27.03
CA VAL A 141 7.00 14.99 -28.13
C VAL A 141 6.83 16.46 -27.77
N ALA A 142 6.39 16.76 -26.55
CA ALA A 142 6.27 18.13 -26.05
C ALA A 142 7.65 18.82 -26.01
N ALA A 143 8.66 18.16 -25.45
CA ALA A 143 10.02 18.70 -25.31
C ALA A 143 10.67 19.00 -26.67
N VAL A 144 10.56 18.11 -27.66
CA VAL A 144 11.10 18.32 -29.01
C VAL A 144 10.33 19.42 -29.77
N ASN A 145 9.06 19.64 -29.43
CA ASN A 145 8.21 20.67 -30.03
C ASN A 145 8.03 21.89 -29.14
N GLN A 146 9.02 22.18 -28.30
CA GLN A 146 8.98 23.30 -27.35
C GLN A 146 8.47 24.60 -27.99
N ASN A 147 7.54 25.27 -27.32
CA ASN A 147 6.89 26.52 -27.72
C ASN A 147 6.03 26.46 -29.00
N LYS A 148 5.90 25.29 -29.64
CA LYS A 148 5.00 25.07 -30.78
C LYS A 148 3.59 24.72 -30.30
N THR A 149 2.63 24.71 -31.22
CA THR A 149 1.23 24.40 -30.93
C THR A 149 1.05 23.03 -30.25
N VAL A 150 1.81 22.01 -30.66
CA VAL A 150 1.72 20.66 -30.07
C VAL A 150 2.07 20.68 -28.58
N ASP A 151 3.19 21.31 -28.22
CA ASP A 151 3.61 21.49 -26.83
C ASP A 151 2.55 22.26 -26.03
N ARG A 152 2.04 23.38 -26.56
CA ARG A 152 0.98 24.17 -25.90
C ARG A 152 -0.30 23.35 -25.66
N VAL A 153 -0.73 22.55 -26.63
CA VAL A 153 -1.92 21.68 -26.48
C VAL A 153 -1.67 20.61 -25.42
N LEU A 154 -0.51 19.94 -25.45
CA LEU A 154 -0.16 18.93 -24.45
C LEU A 154 -0.09 19.55 -23.05
N GLN A 155 0.49 20.74 -22.89
CA GLN A 155 0.49 21.46 -21.62
C GLN A 155 -0.93 21.78 -21.12
N VAL A 156 -1.81 22.31 -21.98
CA VAL A 156 -3.21 22.60 -21.59
C VAL A 156 -3.92 21.32 -21.13
N VAL A 157 -3.77 20.22 -21.85
CA VAL A 157 -4.35 18.91 -21.47
C VAL A 157 -3.76 18.44 -20.14
N SER A 158 -2.44 18.48 -19.98
CA SER A 158 -1.76 18.05 -18.75
C SER A 158 -2.14 18.90 -17.53
N TYR A 159 -2.26 20.23 -17.68
CA TYR A 159 -2.67 21.10 -16.58
C TYR A 159 -4.16 20.93 -16.24
N THR A 160 -5.01 20.75 -17.25
CA THR A 160 -6.43 20.46 -17.03
C THR A 160 -6.60 19.14 -16.27
N GLY A 161 -5.89 18.09 -16.69
CA GLY A 161 -5.91 16.79 -16.02
C GLY A 161 -5.39 16.86 -14.58
N GLN A 162 -4.32 17.62 -14.33
CA GLN A 162 -3.78 17.82 -12.98
C GLN A 162 -4.71 18.65 -12.07
N GLY A 163 -5.43 19.62 -12.64
CA GLY A 163 -6.41 20.42 -11.91
C GLY A 163 -7.72 19.68 -11.60
N PHE A 164 -7.97 18.55 -12.28
CA PHE A 164 -9.19 17.78 -12.09
C PHE A 164 -9.11 16.93 -10.81
N PRO A 165 -10.11 17.00 -9.91
CA PRO A 165 -10.09 16.18 -8.69
C PRO A 165 -10.07 14.69 -9.00
N SER A 166 -9.09 13.97 -8.44
CA SER A 166 -8.87 12.54 -8.71
C SER A 166 -10.11 11.67 -8.45
N PHE A 167 -10.87 11.98 -7.40
CA PHE A 167 -12.12 11.29 -7.09
C PHE A 167 -13.18 11.46 -8.19
N ILE A 168 -13.33 12.68 -8.75
CA ILE A 168 -14.28 12.92 -9.84
C ILE A 168 -13.82 12.19 -11.11
N THR A 169 -12.52 12.24 -11.42
CA THR A 169 -11.96 11.47 -12.54
C THR A 169 -12.24 9.98 -12.38
N ALA A 170 -12.04 9.42 -11.18
CA ALA A 170 -12.32 8.02 -10.90
C ALA A 170 -13.80 7.67 -11.11
N LEU A 171 -14.72 8.53 -10.69
CA LEU A 171 -16.16 8.33 -10.92
C LEU A 171 -16.54 8.41 -12.40
N LEU A 172 -15.98 9.35 -13.16
CA LEU A 172 -16.22 9.45 -14.60
C LEU A 172 -15.68 8.23 -15.35
N LEU A 173 -14.48 7.76 -14.98
CA LEU A 173 -13.90 6.55 -15.54
C LEU A 173 -14.71 5.31 -15.15
N LEU A 174 -15.25 5.24 -13.94
CA LEU A 174 -16.16 4.17 -13.52
C LEU A 174 -17.45 4.18 -14.34
N PHE A 175 -18.06 5.35 -14.55
CA PHE A 175 -19.25 5.48 -15.40
C PHE A 175 -18.95 5.07 -16.85
N PHE A 176 -17.81 5.51 -17.39
CA PHE A 176 -17.35 5.09 -18.72
C PHE A 176 -17.14 3.58 -18.81
N ALA A 177 -16.47 2.97 -17.82
CA ALA A 177 -16.23 1.54 -17.73
C ALA A 177 -17.56 0.76 -17.68
N GLN A 178 -18.51 1.19 -16.84
CA GLN A 178 -19.85 0.60 -16.77
C GLN A 178 -20.57 0.63 -18.12
N ASN A 179 -20.52 1.76 -18.84
CA ASN A 179 -21.20 1.92 -20.12
C ASN A 179 -20.51 1.16 -21.27
N THR A 180 -19.24 0.79 -21.11
CA THR A 180 -18.46 0.04 -22.10
C THR A 180 -18.24 -1.43 -21.70
N SER A 181 -18.85 -1.88 -20.60
CA SER A 181 -18.87 -3.27 -20.18
C SER A 181 -19.44 -4.16 -21.32
N PRO A 182 -18.80 -5.29 -21.68
CA PRO A 182 -17.81 -6.04 -20.90
C PRO A 182 -16.34 -5.64 -21.09
N LEU A 183 -16.02 -4.64 -21.93
CA LEU A 183 -14.62 -4.30 -22.25
C LEU A 183 -13.83 -3.82 -21.03
N PHE A 184 -14.48 -3.02 -20.17
CA PHE A 184 -13.92 -2.52 -18.91
C PHE A 184 -14.83 -2.92 -17.75
N PRO A 185 -14.68 -4.13 -17.19
CA PRO A 185 -15.50 -4.56 -16.06
C PRO A 185 -15.25 -3.67 -14.84
N VAL A 186 -16.32 -3.31 -14.14
CA VAL A 186 -16.27 -2.40 -12.97
C VAL A 186 -15.95 -3.09 -11.65
N GLY A 187 -15.80 -4.42 -11.67
CA GLY A 187 -15.55 -5.22 -10.47
C GLY A 187 -14.92 -6.57 -10.79
N GLY A 188 -14.27 -7.15 -9.78
CA GLY A 188 -13.44 -8.35 -9.93
C GLY A 188 -11.99 -8.00 -10.29
N MET A 189 -11.10 -9.00 -10.17
CA MET A 189 -9.70 -8.89 -10.58
C MET A 189 -9.41 -9.64 -11.88
N THR A 190 -10.42 -10.30 -12.43
CA THR A 190 -10.30 -11.23 -13.55
C THR A 190 -11.36 -10.92 -14.59
N SER A 191 -11.13 -11.34 -15.83
CA SER A 191 -12.13 -11.24 -16.89
C SER A 191 -13.40 -12.06 -16.58
N ILE A 192 -14.49 -11.75 -17.26
CA ILE A 192 -15.80 -12.41 -17.06
C ILE A 192 -15.73 -13.91 -17.39
N ASP A 193 -14.88 -14.28 -18.34
CA ASP A 193 -14.63 -15.64 -18.84
C ASP A 193 -13.44 -16.33 -18.17
N HIS A 194 -12.85 -15.75 -17.13
CA HIS A 194 -11.61 -16.25 -16.51
C HIS A 194 -11.69 -17.72 -16.07
N ALA A 195 -12.83 -18.14 -15.53
CA ALA A 195 -13.05 -19.52 -15.10
C ALA A 195 -13.05 -20.52 -16.26
N ASP A 196 -13.38 -20.06 -17.47
CA ASP A 196 -13.44 -20.87 -18.70
C ASP A 196 -12.08 -20.90 -19.43
N LEU A 197 -11.14 -20.03 -19.04
CA LEU A 197 -9.80 -19.98 -19.64
C LEU A 197 -8.90 -21.10 -19.10
N PRO A 198 -8.02 -21.67 -19.94
CA PRO A 198 -6.96 -22.58 -19.48
C PRO A 198 -6.01 -21.84 -18.52
N TRP A 199 -5.25 -22.60 -17.72
CA TRP A 199 -4.37 -22.04 -16.65
C TRP A 199 -3.43 -20.91 -17.11
N TRP A 200 -2.96 -20.91 -18.35
CA TRP A 200 -2.14 -19.83 -18.92
C TRP A 200 -2.95 -18.59 -19.28
N GLY A 201 -4.21 -18.77 -19.69
CA GLY A 201 -5.15 -17.68 -19.95
C GLY A 201 -5.71 -17.08 -18.67
N GLN A 202 -5.62 -17.80 -17.54
CA GLN A 202 -5.95 -17.28 -16.22
C GLN A 202 -4.86 -16.40 -15.61
N ILE A 203 -3.63 -16.48 -16.13
CA ILE A 203 -2.46 -15.70 -15.67
C ILE A 203 -2.30 -14.40 -16.48
N LEU A 204 -2.77 -14.39 -17.73
CA LEU A 204 -2.80 -13.23 -18.63
C LEU A 204 -4.07 -12.41 -18.42
#